data_AF-A0A6G1ER00-F1
#
_entry.id   AF-A0A6G1ER00-F1
#
_cell.length_a   1.000
_cell.length_b   1.000
_cell.length_c   1.000
_cell.angle_alpha   90.00
_cell.angle_beta   90.00
_cell.angle_gamma   90.00
#
_symmetry.space_group_name_H-M   'P 1'
#
loop_
_entity.id
_entity.type
_entity.pdbx_description
1 polymer ?
#
loop_
_entity_poly.entity_id
_entity_poly.type
_entity_poly.pdbx_seq_one_letter_code
_entity_poly.pdbx_strand_id
1 'polypeptide(L)'
;MASDGSSKKLRVVLIPFFATSHMGPFTDFAVRLTAARPDAVEATLAVTPANVPIIRSLLERHGPAGEESVAIATYPFPAVDGLPPGVENLSKAAAADAWRIGAVADDETLMRPAQESLVRELRPDAIVTDAHFFWNAGLAEELGMPCVQFC
;
A
#
# COMPACT_ATOMS: atom_id res chain seq x y z
N MET A 1 1.98 40.21 11.60
CA MET A 1 2.78 39.11 11.03
C MET A 1 1.85 37.91 10.91
N ALA A 2 1.15 37.77 9.78
CA ALA A 2 0.32 36.60 9.54
C ALA A 2 1.26 35.44 9.21
N SER A 3 1.22 34.35 9.99
CA SER A 3 1.88 33.12 9.55
C SER A 3 1.11 32.60 8.35
N ASP A 4 1.81 32.45 7.23
CA ASP A 4 1.32 31.76 6.05
C ASP A 4 1.15 30.27 6.41
N GLY A 5 0.01 29.96 7.02
CA GLY A 5 -0.31 28.67 7.62
C GLY A 5 -0.82 27.70 6.58
N SER A 6 0.00 27.36 5.58
CA SER A 6 -0.21 26.11 4.85
C SER A 6 -0.01 24.96 5.84
N SER A 7 -1.11 24.51 6.45
CA SER A 7 -1.09 23.31 7.29
C SER A 7 -0.65 22.15 6.41
N LYS A 8 0.50 21.54 6.71
CA LYS A 8 0.94 20.34 6.00
C LYS A 8 -0.15 19.27 6.11
N LYS A 9 -0.50 18.64 4.99
CA LYS A 9 -1.42 17.50 4.98
C LYS A 9 -0.78 16.33 5.72
N LEU A 10 -1.61 15.56 6.42
CA LEU A 10 -1.24 14.28 7.00
C LEU A 10 -1.05 13.27 5.87
N ARG A 11 0.12 12.64 5.82
CA ARG A 11 0.51 11.71 4.75
C ARG A 11 0.38 10.28 5.23
N VAL A 12 -0.57 9.55 4.66
CA VAL A 12 -0.88 8.18 5.07
C VAL A 12 -0.48 7.23 3.95
N VAL A 13 0.39 6.26 4.28
CA VAL A 13 0.75 5.18 3.36
C VAL A 13 -0.02 3.92 3.74
N LEU A 14 -0.70 3.36 2.76
CA LEU A 14 -1.54 2.18 2.85
C LEU A 14 -0.88 1.02 2.12
N ILE A 15 -0.59 -0.08 2.82
CA ILE A 15 0.15 -1.24 2.31
C ILE A 15 -0.74 -2.50 2.36
N PRO A 16 -1.59 -2.74 1.34
CA PRO A 16 -2.45 -3.93 1.29
C PRO A 16 -1.68 -5.20 0.95
N PHE A 17 -2.19 -6.36 1.38
CA PHE A 17 -1.68 -7.66 0.95
C PHE A 17 -1.89 -7.94 -0.54
N PHE A 18 -1.14 -8.89 -1.10
CA PHE A 18 -1.12 -9.24 -2.53
C PHE A 18 -2.34 -10.03 -3.01
N ALA A 19 -3.53 -9.67 -2.54
CA ALA A 19 -4.80 -10.24 -2.92
C ALA A 19 -5.81 -9.13 -3.25
N THR A 20 -6.60 -9.34 -4.32
CA THR A 20 -7.62 -8.37 -4.74
C THR A 20 -8.66 -8.12 -3.63
N SER A 21 -8.95 -9.14 -2.82
CA SER A 21 -9.87 -9.05 -1.67
C SER A 21 -9.37 -8.13 -0.55
N HIS A 22 -8.05 -7.90 -0.45
CA HIS A 22 -7.45 -6.98 0.52
C HIS A 22 -7.25 -5.59 -0.11
N MET A 23 -6.80 -5.53 -1.37
CA MET A 23 -6.61 -4.26 -2.08
C MET A 23 -7.91 -3.45 -2.17
N GLY A 24 -9.06 -4.10 -2.36
CA GLY A 24 -10.34 -3.39 -2.46
C GLY A 24 -10.71 -2.56 -1.22
N PRO A 25 -10.80 -3.17 -0.03
CA PRO A 25 -11.02 -2.46 1.23
C PRO A 25 -10.00 -1.35 1.49
N PHE A 26 -8.71 -1.58 1.20
CA PHE A 26 -7.69 -0.55 1.36
C PHE A 26 -7.89 0.62 0.40
N THR A 27 -8.29 0.36 -0.85
CA THR A 27 -8.63 1.42 -1.81
C THR A 27 -9.85 2.22 -1.37
N ASP A 28 -10.93 1.56 -0.96
CA ASP A 28 -12.13 2.24 -0.45
C ASP A 28 -11.81 3.08 0.78
N PHE A 29 -10.99 2.55 1.70
CA PHE A 29 -10.53 3.29 2.87
C PHE A 29 -9.71 4.53 2.49
N ALA A 30 -8.74 4.41 1.58
CA ALA A 30 -7.94 5.53 1.11
C ALA A 30 -8.81 6.63 0.50
N VAL A 31 -9.74 6.28 -0.38
CA VAL A 31 -10.66 7.22 -1.05
C VAL A 31 -11.56 7.91 -0.02
N ARG A 32 -12.14 7.16 0.93
CA ARG A 32 -13.00 7.76 1.96
C ARG A 32 -12.21 8.68 2.89
N LEU A 33 -10.98 8.31 3.24
CA LEU A 33 -10.11 9.08 4.11
C LEU A 33 -9.76 10.43 3.48
N THR A 34 -9.39 10.46 2.20
CA THR A 34 -9.08 11.70 1.48
C THR A 34 -10.34 12.52 1.22
N ALA A 35 -11.44 11.89 0.81
CA ALA A 35 -12.72 12.58 0.57
C ALA A 35 -13.30 13.23 1.84
N ALA A 36 -13.12 12.60 3.01
CA ALA A 36 -13.58 13.16 4.27
C ALA A 36 -12.77 14.40 4.69
N ARG A 37 -11.49 14.48 4.28
CA ARG A 37 -10.54 15.52 4.71
C ARG A 37 -9.61 15.97 3.56
N PRO A 38 -10.15 16.52 2.46
CA PRO A 38 -9.40 16.76 1.21
C PRO A 38 -8.24 17.75 1.37
N ASP A 39 -8.39 18.74 2.26
CA ASP A 39 -7.37 19.76 2.52
C ASP A 39 -6.37 19.35 3.62
N ALA A 40 -6.57 18.21 4.28
CA ALA A 40 -5.81 17.82 5.46
C ALA A 40 -5.19 16.43 5.39
N VAL A 41 -5.60 15.56 4.46
CA VAL A 41 -5.04 14.22 4.31
C VAL A 41 -4.68 13.95 2.85
N GLU A 42 -3.52 13.33 2.66
CA GLU A 42 -3.14 12.68 1.40
C GLU A 42 -2.87 11.20 1.67
N ALA A 43 -3.39 10.34 0.79
CA ALA A 43 -3.26 8.89 0.91
C ALA A 43 -2.46 8.34 -0.27
N THR A 44 -1.55 7.40 0.01
CA THR A 44 -0.77 6.68 -1.00
C THR A 44 -0.97 5.19 -0.81
N LEU A 45 -1.42 4.48 -1.84
CA LEU A 45 -1.41 3.02 -1.89
C LEU A 45 -0.05 2.53 -2.38
N ALA A 46 0.66 1.83 -1.50
CA ALA A 46 1.94 1.20 -1.81
C ALA A 46 1.70 -0.25 -2.22
N VAL A 47 1.95 -0.58 -3.48
CA VAL A 47 1.74 -1.93 -4.04
C VAL A 47 2.91 -2.35 -4.92
N THR A 48 2.98 -3.61 -5.33
CA THR A 48 3.98 -4.05 -6.29
C THR A 48 3.58 -3.67 -7.74
N PRO A 49 4.51 -3.60 -8.70
CA PRO A 49 4.22 -3.10 -10.05
C PRO A 49 3.07 -3.81 -10.77
N ALA A 50 2.97 -5.15 -10.67
CA ALA A 50 1.91 -5.90 -11.34
C ALA A 50 0.52 -5.69 -10.71
N ASN A 51 0.46 -5.09 -9.51
CA ASN A 51 -0.78 -4.77 -8.81
C ASN A 51 -1.32 -3.37 -9.13
N VAL A 52 -0.53 -2.50 -9.77
CA VAL A 52 -0.96 -1.14 -10.16
C VAL A 52 -2.23 -1.13 -11.01
N PRO A 53 -2.39 -1.99 -12.05
CA PRO A 53 -3.62 -2.01 -12.84
C PRO A 53 -4.86 -2.38 -12.03
N ILE A 54 -4.71 -3.22 -10.99
CA ILE A 54 -5.79 -3.61 -10.09
C ILE A 54 -6.22 -2.40 -9.25
N ILE A 55 -5.26 -1.66 -8.68
CA ILE A 55 -5.53 -0.44 -7.91
C ILE A 55 -6.20 0.63 -8.78
N ARG A 56 -5.73 0.84 -10.02
CA ARG A 56 -6.38 1.79 -10.94
C ARG A 56 -7.83 1.43 -11.22
N SER A 57 -8.09 0.17 -11.56
CA SER A 57 -9.47 -0.32 -11.76
C SER A 57 -10.34 -0.24 -10.48
N LEU A 58 -9.73 -0.30 -9.31
CA LEU A 58 -10.41 -0.08 -8.03
C LEU A 58 -10.77 1.39 -7.84
N LEU A 59 -9.83 2.30 -8.06
CA LEU A 59 -10.04 3.74 -7.96
C LEU A 59 -11.09 4.26 -8.96
N GLU A 60 -11.07 3.77 -10.21
CA GLU A 60 -12.04 4.12 -11.25
C GLU A 60 -13.50 3.87 -10.83
N ARG A 61 -13.75 2.85 -9.98
CA ARG A 61 -15.10 2.57 -9.45
C ARG A 61 -15.66 3.67 -8.55
N HIS A 62 -14.79 4.53 -8.02
CA HIS A 62 -15.17 5.68 -7.20
C HIS A 62 -15.41 6.96 -8.05
N GLY A 63 -15.31 6.86 -9.39
CA GLY A 63 -15.47 7.97 -10.31
C GLY A 63 -14.25 8.90 -10.38
N PRO A 64 -14.33 9.98 -11.18
CA PRO A 64 -13.16 10.85 -11.46
C PRO A 64 -12.52 11.46 -10.21
N ALA A 65 -13.34 11.85 -9.23
CA ALA A 65 -12.86 12.38 -7.97
C ALA A 65 -12.10 11.33 -7.15
N GLY A 66 -12.48 10.06 -7.22
CA GLY A 66 -11.77 8.97 -6.56
C GLY A 66 -10.43 8.66 -7.24
N GLU A 67 -10.42 8.65 -8.58
CA GLU A 67 -9.22 8.40 -9.40
C GLU A 67 -8.07 9.36 -9.10
N GLU A 68 -8.37 10.65 -8.93
CA GLU A 68 -7.35 11.68 -8.64
C GLU A 68 -7.03 11.83 -7.16
N SER A 69 -7.80 11.20 -6.26
CA SER A 69 -7.71 11.44 -4.81
C SER A 69 -6.62 10.64 -4.08
N VAL A 70 -6.10 9.56 -4.68
CA VAL A 70 -5.17 8.63 -4.02
C VAL A 70 -3.96 8.41 -4.91
N ALA A 71 -2.76 8.65 -4.37
CA ALA A 71 -1.53 8.35 -5.06
C ALA A 71 -1.23 6.84 -5.06
N ILE A 72 -0.51 6.37 -6.07
CA ILE A 72 -0.01 5.00 -6.13
C ILE A 72 1.52 5.07 -6.11
N ALA A 73 2.15 4.37 -5.18
CA ALA A 73 3.58 4.17 -5.13
C ALA A 73 3.90 2.69 -5.27
N THR A 74 5.08 2.37 -5.78
CA THR A 74 5.50 0.98 -6.00
C THR A 74 6.75 0.60 -5.25
N TYR A 75 6.79 -0.65 -4.80
CA TYR A 75 7.99 -1.33 -4.29
C TYR A 75 8.17 -2.65 -5.03
N PRO A 76 9.42 -3.11 -5.24
CA PRO A 76 9.66 -4.32 -6.03
C PRO A 76 9.08 -5.57 -5.35
N PHE A 77 8.50 -6.46 -6.16
CA PHE A 77 8.26 -7.85 -5.78
C PHE A 77 9.51 -8.66 -6.15
N PRO A 78 10.01 -9.55 -5.28
CA PRO A 78 11.21 -10.33 -5.56
C PRO A 78 10.95 -11.34 -6.70
N ALA A 79 12.01 -11.75 -7.38
CA ALA A 79 11.92 -12.86 -8.33
C ALA A 79 11.66 -14.18 -7.57
N VAL A 80 10.73 -14.99 -8.08
CA VAL A 80 10.30 -16.23 -7.42
C VAL A 80 10.37 -17.38 -8.41
N ASP A 81 11.11 -18.43 -8.07
CA ASP A 81 11.30 -19.58 -8.94
C ASP A 81 9.97 -20.30 -9.23
N GLY A 82 9.70 -20.52 -10.52
CA GLY A 82 8.47 -21.13 -11.00
C GLY A 82 7.29 -20.16 -11.10
N LEU A 83 7.47 -18.87 -10.78
CA LEU A 83 6.45 -17.85 -11.01
C LEU A 83 6.78 -17.05 -12.28
N PRO A 84 5.83 -16.89 -13.22
CA PRO A 84 6.06 -16.08 -14.41
C PRO A 84 6.34 -14.61 -14.06
N PRO A 85 7.18 -13.90 -14.84
CA PRO A 85 7.39 -12.46 -14.65
C PRO A 85 6.06 -11.68 -14.68
N GLY A 86 5.90 -10.74 -13.75
CA GLY A 86 4.70 -9.90 -13.65
C GLY A 86 3.49 -10.58 -12.99
N VAL A 87 3.65 -11.76 -12.38
CA VAL A 87 2.62 -12.39 -11.55
C VAL A 87 2.94 -12.12 -10.09
N GLU A 88 2.28 -11.14 -9.49
CA GLU A 88 2.56 -10.68 -8.11
C GLU A 88 1.26 -10.59 -7.27
N ASN A 89 0.17 -11.19 -7.75
CA ASN A 89 -1.13 -11.20 -7.10
C ASN A 89 -1.66 -12.63 -6.98
N LEU A 90 -2.13 -13.01 -5.79
CA LEU A 90 -2.71 -14.32 -5.53
C LEU A 90 -3.89 -14.64 -6.46
N SER A 91 -4.70 -13.64 -6.79
CA SER A 91 -5.86 -13.79 -7.69
C SER A 91 -5.48 -13.91 -9.17
N LYS A 92 -4.21 -13.67 -9.53
CA LYS A 92 -3.70 -13.75 -10.91
C LYS A 92 -2.77 -14.95 -11.13
N ALA A 93 -2.26 -15.56 -10.07
CA ALA A 93 -1.46 -16.76 -10.17
C ALA A 93 -2.30 -17.97 -10.62
N ALA A 94 -1.66 -18.89 -11.34
CA ALA A 94 -2.22 -20.22 -11.51
C ALA A 94 -2.40 -20.88 -10.15
N ALA A 95 -3.46 -21.66 -9.96
CA ALA A 95 -3.77 -22.27 -8.66
C ALA A 95 -2.62 -23.12 -8.10
N ALA A 96 -1.86 -23.78 -8.99
CA ALA A 96 -0.68 -24.58 -8.62
C ALA A 96 0.51 -23.73 -8.11
N ASP A 97 0.53 -22.44 -8.42
CA ASP A 97 1.65 -21.53 -8.12
C ASP A 97 1.30 -20.43 -7.11
N ALA A 98 0.02 -20.24 -6.79
CA ALA A 98 -0.45 -19.20 -5.86
C ALA A 98 0.23 -19.28 -4.48
N TRP A 99 0.54 -20.48 -3.99
CA TRP A 99 1.26 -20.68 -2.73
C TRP A 99 2.64 -20.00 -2.72
N ARG A 100 3.29 -19.85 -3.88
CA ARG A 100 4.61 -19.18 -3.98
C ARG A 100 4.50 -17.69 -3.68
N ILE A 101 3.41 -17.04 -4.09
CA ILE A 101 3.15 -15.65 -3.75
C ILE A 101 2.93 -15.53 -2.25
N GLY A 102 2.11 -16.39 -1.65
CA GLY A 102 1.90 -16.40 -0.20
C GLY A 102 3.20 -16.60 0.58
N ALA A 103 3.99 -17.60 0.20
CA ALA A 103 5.28 -17.90 0.84
C ALA A 103 6.25 -16.71 0.82
N VAL A 104 6.30 -15.96 -0.29
CA VAL A 104 7.12 -14.74 -0.38
C VAL A 104 6.48 -13.58 0.37
N ALA A 105 5.16 -13.43 0.29
CA ALA A 105 4.43 -12.35 0.95
C ALA A 105 4.52 -12.43 2.48
N ASP A 106 4.66 -13.64 3.04
CA ASP A 106 4.81 -13.86 4.49
C ASP A 106 6.29 -13.85 4.95
N ASP A 107 7.25 -13.79 4.01
CA ASP A 107 8.67 -13.75 4.33
C ASP A 107 9.15 -12.31 4.55
N GLU A 108 9.28 -11.94 5.83
CA GLU A 108 9.80 -10.63 6.25
C GLU A 108 11.15 -10.32 5.60
N THR A 109 12.06 -11.30 5.50
CA THR A 109 13.42 -11.05 4.99
C THR A 109 13.43 -10.67 3.52
N LEU A 110 12.46 -11.15 2.75
CA LEU A 110 12.30 -10.83 1.34
C LEU A 110 11.53 -9.53 1.12
N MET A 111 10.48 -9.28 1.90
CA MET A 111 9.55 -8.19 1.64
C MET A 111 9.83 -6.91 2.42
N ARG A 112 10.28 -7.01 3.68
CA ARG A 112 10.53 -5.83 4.53
C ARG A 112 11.50 -4.84 3.90
N PRO A 113 12.65 -5.22 3.31
CA PRO A 113 13.60 -4.23 2.79
C PRO A 113 13.01 -3.31 1.70
N ALA A 114 12.19 -3.89 0.82
CA ALA A 114 11.53 -3.15 -0.25
C ALA A 114 10.47 -2.18 0.28
N GLN A 115 9.63 -2.64 1.21
CA GLN A 115 8.61 -1.80 1.86
C GLN A 115 9.26 -0.71 2.71
N GLU A 116 10.30 -1.04 3.48
CA GLU A 116 11.05 -0.10 4.30
C GLU A 116 11.69 1.01 3.45
N SER A 117 12.35 0.65 2.35
CA SER A 117 12.95 1.63 1.44
C SER A 117 11.90 2.63 0.95
N LEU A 118 10.73 2.13 0.54
CA LEU A 118 9.65 3.00 0.07
C LEU A 118 9.09 3.88 1.19
N VAL A 119 8.86 3.33 2.38
CA VAL A 119 8.39 4.11 3.54
C VAL A 119 9.37 5.23 3.88
N ARG A 120 10.68 4.94 3.89
CA ARG A 120 11.72 5.95 4.15
C ARG A 120 11.80 7.02 3.06
N GLU A 121 11.52 6.66 1.81
CA GLU A 121 11.44 7.58 0.67
C GLU A 121 10.23 8.52 0.78
N LEU A 122 9.04 7.95 0.98
CA LEU A 122 7.79 8.69 1.09
C LEU A 122 7.71 9.53 2.38
N ARG A 123 8.43 9.10 3.44
CA ARG A 123 8.44 9.71 4.78
C ARG A 123 7.02 9.95 5.30
N PRO A 124 6.11 8.97 5.35
CA PRO A 124 4.73 9.21 5.76
C PRO A 124 4.64 9.65 7.23
N ASP A 125 3.49 10.21 7.60
CA ASP A 125 3.17 10.57 8.98
C ASP A 125 2.43 9.42 9.70
N ALA A 126 1.85 8.47 8.96
CA ALA A 126 1.24 7.25 9.47
C ALA A 126 1.26 6.11 8.43
N ILE A 127 1.29 4.87 8.91
CA ILE A 127 1.15 3.67 8.08
C ILE A 127 -0.15 2.95 8.42
N VAL A 128 -0.86 2.50 7.39
CA VAL A 128 -1.94 1.51 7.50
C VAL A 128 -1.45 0.27 6.75
N THR A 129 -1.19 -0.81 7.46
CA THR A 129 -0.60 -2.02 6.89
C THR A 129 -1.55 -3.18 6.97
N ASP A 130 -1.50 -4.07 6.00
CA ASP A 130 -2.12 -5.37 6.12
C ASP A 130 -1.50 -6.16 7.28
N ALA A 131 -2.31 -6.91 8.02
CA ALA A 131 -1.84 -7.68 9.17
C ALA A 131 -0.81 -8.76 8.80
N HIS A 132 -0.79 -9.23 7.54
CA HIS A 132 0.23 -10.17 7.05
C HIS A 132 1.64 -9.55 7.06
N PHE A 133 1.74 -8.23 6.86
CA PHE A 133 3.01 -7.49 6.90
C PHE A 133 3.28 -6.97 8.31
N PHE A 134 3.23 -7.85 9.31
CA PHE A 134 3.32 -7.51 10.73
C PHE A 134 4.59 -6.72 11.09
N TRP A 135 5.68 -6.90 10.34
CA TRP A 135 6.95 -6.17 10.52
C TRP A 135 6.82 -4.66 10.32
N ASN A 136 5.81 -4.18 9.59
CA ASN A 136 5.61 -2.74 9.38
C ASN A 136 5.27 -2.01 10.67
N ALA A 137 4.75 -2.70 11.70
CA ALA A 137 4.57 -2.12 13.03
C ALA A 137 5.92 -1.82 13.69
N GLY A 138 6.89 -2.74 13.60
CA GLY A 138 8.25 -2.53 14.10
C GLY A 138 8.99 -1.44 13.33
N LEU A 139 8.86 -1.42 12.00
CA LEU A 139 9.41 -0.33 11.17
C LEU A 139 8.83 1.04 11.57
N ALA A 140 7.51 1.12 11.80
CA ALA A 140 6.88 2.37 12.20
C ALA A 140 7.37 2.84 13.58
N GLU A 141 7.56 1.91 14.53
CA GLU A 141 8.14 2.19 15.84
C GLU A 141 9.57 2.72 15.72
N GLU A 142 10.42 2.09 14.91
CA GLU A 142 11.79 2.55 14.61
C GLU A 142 11.81 3.98 14.04
N LEU A 143 10.78 4.34 13.27
CA LEU A 143 10.63 5.66 12.66
C LEU A 143 9.85 6.66 13.53
N GLY A 144 9.35 6.25 14.69
CA GLY A 144 8.57 7.10 15.60
C GLY A 144 7.21 7.54 15.03
N MET A 145 6.56 6.70 14.21
CA MET A 145 5.26 7.00 13.61
C MET A 145 4.18 5.96 13.98
N PRO A 146 2.90 6.34 13.98
CA PRO A 146 1.81 5.40 14.21
C PRO A 146 1.67 4.38 13.05
N CYS A 147 1.37 3.13 13.42
CA CYS A 147 0.98 2.07 12.51
C CYS A 147 -0.38 1.50 12.89
N VAL A 148 -1.27 1.35 11.93
CA VAL A 148 -2.57 0.70 12.08
C VAL A 148 -2.58 -0.58 11.26
N GLN A 149 -2.88 -1.70 11.89
CA GLN A 149 -3.12 -2.96 11.19
C GLN A 149 -4.57 -3.01 10.69
N PHE A 150 -4.76 -3.45 9.45
CA PHE A 150 -6.06 -3.57 8.80
C PHE A 150 -6.14 -4.92 8.07
N CYS A 151 -7.30 -5.59 8.15
CA CYS A 151 -7.59 -6.87 7.52
C CYS A 151 -8.91 -6.79 6.75
#